data_AF-A0A292RG23-F1
#
_entry.id   AF-A0A292RG23-F1
#
_cell.length_a   1.000
_cell.length_b   1.000
_cell.length_c   1.000
_cell.angle_alpha   90.00
_cell.angle_beta   90.00
_cell.angle_gamma   90.00
#
_symmetry.space_group_name_H-M   'P 1'
#
loop_
_entity.id
_entity.type
_entity.pdbx_description
1 polymer ?
#
loop_
_entity_poly.entity_id
_entity_poly.type
_entity_poly.pdbx_seq_one_letter_code
_entity_poly.pdbx_strand_id
1 'polypeptide(L)'
;MANFITIFRVFLMFIGVYLVMTQEGNFNAYVWALVLTILAFSLDGLDGYVARKFHEESKLGALLDIMSDRIVENTYWIVFAVMGWLPVWFSLVALTRGFVTDTIRSAAMEKGLTPFGMQRNPICKWITGSKFMRITYAVAKVLAFIVIIAAKVPNIPNADVVYHVGYLLALIAIVFCVVRGLPVVIEAKAVLGDEQ
;
A
#
# COMPACT_ATOMS: atom_id res chain seq x y z
N MET A 1 19.97 -10.48 -3.41
CA MET A 1 19.16 -10.31 -4.65
C MET A 1 17.80 -9.68 -4.41
N ALA A 2 17.16 -9.90 -3.26
CA ALA A 2 15.83 -9.34 -2.94
C ALA A 2 15.75 -7.80 -3.09
N ASN A 3 16.75 -7.06 -2.60
CA ASN A 3 16.77 -5.59 -2.67
C ASN A 3 16.66 -5.03 -4.10
N PHE A 4 17.24 -5.71 -5.08
CA PHE A 4 17.15 -5.28 -6.48
C PHE A 4 15.72 -5.44 -7.01
N ILE A 5 15.02 -6.52 -6.64
CA ILE A 5 13.62 -6.74 -7.00
C ILE A 5 12.73 -5.65 -6.39
N THR A 6 12.96 -5.30 -5.13
CA THR A 6 12.22 -4.26 -4.42
C THR A 6 12.43 -2.86 -5.04
N ILE A 7 13.65 -2.52 -5.45
CA ILE A 7 13.93 -1.26 -6.17
C ILE A 7 13.32 -1.29 -7.58
N PHE A 8 13.45 -2.42 -8.28
CA PHE A 8 12.94 -2.59 -9.62
C PHE A 8 11.43 -2.46 -9.69
N ARG A 9 10.66 -3.00 -8.72
CA ARG A 9 9.19 -2.81 -8.68
C ARG A 9 8.79 -1.34 -8.55
N VAL A 10 9.52 -0.56 -7.76
CA VAL A 10 9.26 0.89 -7.61
C VAL A 10 9.51 1.60 -8.94
N PHE A 11 10.57 1.23 -9.65
CA PHE A 11 10.88 1.77 -10.96
C PHE A 11 9.79 1.42 -12.00
N LEU A 12 9.32 0.16 -12.05
CA LEU A 12 8.22 -0.25 -12.92
C LEU A 12 6.92 0.52 -12.62
N MET A 13 6.62 0.73 -11.35
CA MET A 13 5.48 1.52 -10.91
C MET A 13 5.56 2.96 -11.43
N PHE A 14 6.72 3.62 -11.30
CA PHE A 14 6.90 4.98 -11.83
C PHE A 14 6.73 5.06 -13.34
N ILE A 15 7.20 4.06 -14.10
CA ILE A 15 6.95 3.99 -15.54
C ILE A 15 5.44 3.85 -15.83
N GLY A 16 4.75 2.96 -15.12
CA GLY A 16 3.30 2.79 -15.29
C GLY A 16 2.51 4.06 -15.00
N VAL A 17 2.84 4.75 -13.93
CA VAL A 17 2.26 6.05 -13.56
C VAL A 17 2.58 7.12 -14.60
N TYR A 18 3.82 7.20 -15.08
CA TYR A 18 4.24 8.14 -16.11
C TYR A 18 3.43 7.96 -17.41
N LEU A 19 3.21 6.71 -17.83
CA LEU A 19 2.39 6.40 -19.00
C LEU A 19 0.95 6.88 -18.82
N VAL A 20 0.35 6.65 -17.66
CA VAL A 20 -1.02 7.11 -17.35
C VAL A 20 -1.13 8.64 -17.41
N MET A 21 -0.15 9.35 -16.86
CA MET A 21 -0.19 10.81 -16.74
C MET A 21 0.12 11.54 -18.05
N THR A 22 0.95 10.98 -18.91
CA THR A 22 1.43 11.70 -20.12
C THR A 22 0.73 11.27 -21.41
N GLN A 23 0.08 10.12 -21.42
CA GLN A 23 -0.53 9.52 -22.62
C GLN A 23 -2.04 9.33 -22.42
N GLU A 24 -2.73 10.36 -21.93
CA GLU A 24 -4.18 10.34 -21.75
C GLU A 24 -4.90 9.95 -23.05
N GLY A 25 -5.83 9.00 -22.97
CA GLY A 25 -6.58 8.50 -24.12
C GLY A 25 -5.83 7.52 -25.03
N ASN A 26 -4.56 7.19 -24.76
CA ASN A 26 -3.81 6.22 -25.56
C ASN A 26 -4.03 4.78 -25.05
N PHE A 27 -4.71 3.95 -25.84
CA PHE A 27 -5.03 2.57 -25.48
C PHE A 27 -3.79 1.76 -25.07
N ASN A 28 -2.73 1.81 -25.86
CA ASN A 28 -1.52 1.04 -25.61
C ASN A 28 -0.84 1.48 -24.31
N ALA A 29 -0.83 2.79 -24.02
CA ALA A 29 -0.22 3.30 -22.80
C ALA A 29 -0.93 2.80 -21.54
N TYR A 30 -2.27 2.78 -21.53
CA TYR A 30 -3.05 2.27 -20.40
C TYR A 30 -2.91 0.76 -20.23
N VAL A 31 -2.86 0.00 -21.32
CA VAL A 31 -2.59 -1.45 -21.27
C VAL A 31 -1.20 -1.72 -20.70
N TRP A 32 -0.17 -1.00 -21.14
CA TRP A 32 1.17 -1.12 -20.58
C TRP A 32 1.23 -0.70 -19.12
N ALA A 33 0.53 0.36 -18.73
CA ALA A 33 0.42 0.78 -17.33
C ALA A 33 -0.21 -0.33 -16.46
N LEU A 34 -1.26 -0.99 -16.93
CA LEU A 34 -1.86 -2.15 -16.25
C LEU A 34 -0.87 -3.29 -16.08
N VAL A 35 -0.19 -3.67 -17.16
CA VAL A 35 0.80 -4.76 -17.13
C VAL A 35 1.91 -4.44 -16.14
N LEU A 36 2.47 -3.22 -16.19
CA LEU A 36 3.50 -2.76 -15.26
C LEU A 36 3.02 -2.72 -13.82
N THR A 37 1.77 -2.29 -13.58
CA THR A 37 1.15 -2.28 -12.25
C THR A 37 1.04 -3.70 -11.69
N ILE A 38 0.52 -4.64 -12.48
CA ILE A 38 0.38 -6.05 -12.10
C ILE A 38 1.75 -6.67 -11.81
N LEU A 39 2.74 -6.39 -12.66
CA LEU A 39 4.12 -6.87 -12.46
C LEU A 39 4.73 -6.30 -11.18
N ALA A 40 4.59 -5.00 -10.93
CA ALA A 40 5.12 -4.36 -9.72
C ALA A 40 4.57 -5.00 -8.43
N PHE A 41 3.26 -5.26 -8.36
CA PHE A 41 2.65 -5.93 -7.21
C PHE A 41 2.93 -7.44 -7.14
N SER A 42 3.14 -8.10 -8.28
CA SER A 42 3.50 -9.52 -8.28
C SER A 42 4.93 -9.75 -7.79
N LEU A 43 5.84 -8.80 -8.07
CA LEU A 43 7.23 -8.84 -7.62
C LEU A 43 7.38 -8.68 -6.10
N ASP A 44 6.46 -7.96 -5.44
CA ASP A 44 6.37 -7.84 -3.97
C ASP A 44 6.03 -9.17 -3.26
N GLY A 45 5.24 -10.04 -3.92
CA GLY A 45 5.05 -11.40 -3.41
C GLY A 45 6.31 -12.27 -3.57
N LEU A 46 7.07 -12.00 -4.63
CA LEU A 46 8.21 -12.82 -5.04
C LEU A 46 9.48 -12.51 -4.25
N ASP A 47 9.78 -11.24 -3.97
CA ASP A 47 10.96 -10.86 -3.18
C ASP A 47 10.90 -11.41 -1.74
N GLY A 48 9.73 -11.40 -1.11
CA GLY A 48 9.49 -12.03 0.19
C GLY A 48 9.59 -13.56 0.17
N TYR A 49 9.29 -14.21 -0.95
CA TYR A 49 9.54 -15.65 -1.12
C TYR A 49 11.04 -15.95 -1.29
N VAL A 50 11.72 -15.18 -2.15
CA VAL A 50 13.16 -15.32 -2.42
C VAL A 50 13.97 -15.06 -1.15
N ALA A 51 13.70 -13.99 -0.41
CA ALA A 51 14.41 -13.66 0.84
C ALA A 51 14.35 -14.81 1.87
N ARG A 52 13.16 -15.41 2.06
CA ARG A 52 12.97 -16.56 2.96
C ARG A 52 13.64 -17.83 2.47
N LYS A 53 13.61 -18.08 1.15
CA LYS A 53 14.21 -19.28 0.54
C LYS A 53 15.73 -19.27 0.56
N PHE A 54 16.34 -18.09 0.41
CA PHE A 54 17.80 -17.93 0.35
C PHE A 54 18.41 -17.44 1.69
N HIS A 55 17.61 -17.32 2.75
CA HIS A 55 18.04 -16.79 4.06
C HIS A 55 18.73 -15.42 3.97
N GLU A 56 18.39 -14.61 2.95
CA GLU A 56 18.94 -13.27 2.71
C GLU A 56 18.12 -12.19 3.46
N GLU A 57 17.71 -12.47 4.70
CA GLU A 57 16.98 -11.49 5.51
C GLU A 57 17.95 -10.46 6.09
N SER A 58 18.13 -9.34 5.36
CA SER A 58 18.96 -8.22 5.81
C SER A 58 18.10 -7.08 6.40
N LYS A 59 18.62 -6.39 7.42
CA LYS A 59 17.97 -5.20 8.01
C LYS A 59 17.72 -4.10 6.96
N LEU A 60 18.68 -3.93 6.03
CA LEU A 60 18.56 -2.99 4.92
C LEU A 60 17.43 -3.38 3.96
N GLY A 61 17.32 -4.67 3.62
CA GLY A 61 16.27 -5.18 2.74
C GLY A 61 14.88 -4.99 3.34
N ALA A 62 14.71 -5.28 4.63
CA ALA A 62 13.44 -5.05 5.33
C ALA A 62 13.04 -3.56 5.34
N LEU A 63 14.00 -2.65 5.51
CA LEU A 63 13.73 -1.21 5.43
C LEU A 63 13.33 -0.78 4.02
N LEU A 64 14.05 -1.26 3.00
CA LEU A 64 13.75 -0.98 1.59
C LEU A 64 12.36 -1.48 1.19
N ASP A 65 11.95 -2.63 1.70
CA ASP A 65 10.62 -3.18 1.46
C ASP A 65 9.51 -2.31 2.05
N ILE A 66 9.63 -1.93 3.32
CA ILE A 66 8.69 -0.99 3.98
C ILE A 66 8.64 0.35 3.23
N MET A 67 9.79 0.90 2.84
CA MET A 67 9.85 2.14 2.07
C MET A 67 9.16 2.01 0.72
N SER A 68 9.43 0.93 0.00
CA SER A 68 8.90 0.70 -1.34
C SER A 68 7.39 0.49 -1.32
N ASP A 69 6.87 -0.22 -0.33
CA ASP A 69 5.43 -0.36 -0.10
C ASP A 69 4.73 0.98 0.10
N ARG A 70 5.33 1.87 0.91
CA ARG A 70 4.81 3.21 1.15
C ARG A 70 4.87 4.07 -0.10
N ILE A 71 5.96 4.01 -0.86
CA ILE A 71 6.13 4.77 -2.10
C ILE A 71 5.10 4.33 -3.13
N VAL A 72 4.97 3.02 -3.38
CA VAL A 72 4.03 2.47 -4.37
C VAL A 72 2.59 2.80 -3.98
N GLU A 73 2.20 2.56 -2.73
CA GLU A 73 0.84 2.87 -2.26
C GLU A 73 0.48 4.35 -2.40
N ASN A 74 1.33 5.24 -1.88
CA ASN A 74 1.04 6.66 -1.88
C ASN A 74 1.07 7.25 -3.28
N THR A 75 1.98 6.79 -4.16
CA THR A 75 2.04 7.27 -5.54
C THR A 75 0.74 7.00 -6.26
N TYR A 76 0.19 5.78 -6.21
CA TYR A 76 -1.09 5.50 -6.87
C TYR A 76 -2.25 6.33 -6.31
N TRP A 77 -2.38 6.46 -4.98
CA TRP A 77 -3.44 7.28 -4.40
C TRP A 77 -3.33 8.75 -4.81
N ILE A 78 -2.12 9.31 -4.80
CA ILE A 78 -1.87 10.70 -5.19
C ILE A 78 -2.15 10.89 -6.67
N VAL A 79 -1.64 10.03 -7.54
CA VAL A 79 -1.83 10.13 -8.99
C VAL A 79 -3.30 10.03 -9.34
N PHE A 80 -4.04 9.09 -8.75
CA PHE A 80 -5.48 8.98 -9.01
C PHE A 80 -6.24 10.21 -8.52
N ALA A 81 -5.81 10.86 -7.45
CA ALA A 81 -6.37 12.13 -7.02
C ALA A 81 -6.06 13.27 -8.00
N VAL A 82 -4.82 13.38 -8.47
CA VAL A 82 -4.38 14.40 -9.44
C VAL A 82 -5.10 14.25 -10.78
N MET A 83 -5.29 13.02 -11.25
CA MET A 83 -6.02 12.70 -12.48
C MET A 83 -7.54 12.85 -12.32
N GLY A 84 -8.04 13.18 -11.11
CA GLY A 84 -9.47 13.29 -10.82
C GLY A 84 -10.23 11.96 -10.82
N TRP A 85 -9.52 10.82 -10.78
CA TRP A 85 -10.13 9.48 -10.78
C TRP A 85 -10.63 9.09 -9.40
N LEU A 86 -10.01 9.60 -8.35
CA LEU A 86 -10.49 9.48 -6.99
C LEU A 86 -10.51 10.86 -6.33
N PRO A 87 -11.43 11.09 -5.38
CA PRO A 87 -11.34 12.27 -4.52
C PRO A 87 -10.02 12.33 -3.76
N VAL A 88 -9.49 13.54 -3.56
CA VAL A 88 -8.21 13.78 -2.85
C VAL A 88 -8.19 13.22 -1.43
N TRP A 89 -9.36 13.04 -0.79
CA TRP A 89 -9.40 12.53 0.57
C TRP A 89 -8.85 11.10 0.71
N PHE A 90 -8.89 10.28 -0.36
CA PHE A 90 -8.30 8.92 -0.35
C PHE A 90 -6.80 8.96 -0.06
N SER A 91 -6.07 9.81 -0.78
CA SER A 91 -4.62 9.96 -0.63
C SER A 91 -4.27 10.60 0.71
N LEU A 92 -5.01 11.63 1.13
CA LEU A 92 -4.81 12.27 2.45
C LEU A 92 -4.97 11.26 3.59
N VAL A 93 -6.03 10.47 3.60
CA VAL A 93 -6.26 9.46 4.65
C VAL A 93 -5.16 8.40 4.66
N ALA A 94 -4.79 7.86 3.49
CA ALA A 94 -3.73 6.85 3.39
C ALA A 94 -2.37 7.37 3.88
N LEU A 95 -2.00 8.58 3.45
CA LEU A 95 -0.78 9.27 3.87
C LEU A 95 -0.78 9.53 5.38
N THR A 96 -1.79 10.24 5.90
CA THR A 96 -1.89 10.60 7.32
C THR A 96 -1.86 9.36 8.20
N ARG A 97 -2.65 8.34 7.88
CA ARG A 97 -2.62 7.07 8.63
C ARG A 97 -1.24 6.45 8.59
N GLY A 98 -0.62 6.37 7.40
CA GLY A 98 0.72 5.83 7.20
C GLY A 98 1.73 6.48 8.13
N PHE A 99 1.89 7.80 8.00
CA PHE A 99 2.81 8.61 8.81
C PHE A 99 2.57 8.45 10.31
N VAL A 100 1.33 8.62 10.77
CA VAL A 100 0.99 8.51 12.20
C VAL A 100 1.37 7.12 12.74
N THR A 101 1.01 6.05 12.02
CA THR A 101 1.31 4.68 12.48
C THR A 101 2.80 4.38 12.47
N ASP A 102 3.56 4.90 11.51
CA ASP A 102 4.99 4.63 11.39
C ASP A 102 5.79 5.41 12.43
N THR A 103 5.42 6.68 12.70
CA THR A 103 6.05 7.48 13.77
C THR A 103 5.83 6.86 15.16
N ILE A 104 4.60 6.45 15.48
CA ILE A 104 4.30 5.84 16.80
C ILE A 104 5.07 4.52 16.96
N ARG A 105 5.10 3.68 15.92
CA ARG A 105 5.85 2.42 15.96
C ARG A 105 7.35 2.66 16.10
N SER A 106 7.91 3.65 15.42
CA SER A 106 9.31 4.02 15.55
C SER A 106 9.64 4.43 16.98
N ALA A 107 8.83 5.31 17.58
CA ALA A 107 9.00 5.74 18.97
C ALA A 107 8.87 4.56 19.97
N ALA A 108 7.96 3.62 19.71
CA ALA A 108 7.83 2.41 20.54
C ALA A 108 9.07 1.49 20.42
N MET A 109 9.66 1.39 19.23
CA MET A 109 10.88 0.62 18.99
C MET A 109 12.09 1.19 19.72
N GLU A 110 12.19 2.51 19.87
CA GLU A 110 13.24 3.17 20.66
C GLU A 110 13.17 2.79 22.15
N LYS A 111 11.95 2.57 22.68
CA LYS A 111 11.73 2.05 24.04
C LYS A 111 11.95 0.53 24.17
N GLY A 112 12.47 -0.13 23.15
CA GLY A 112 12.74 -1.59 23.15
C GLY A 112 11.52 -2.47 22.90
N LEU A 113 10.37 -1.91 22.53
CA LEU A 113 9.16 -2.69 22.19
C LEU A 113 9.14 -3.06 20.70
N THR A 114 8.72 -4.28 20.39
CA THR A 114 8.53 -4.66 18.98
C THR A 114 7.24 -4.04 18.41
N PRO A 115 7.12 -3.81 17.09
CA PRO A 115 5.93 -3.23 16.46
C PRO A 115 4.62 -3.99 16.71
N PHE A 116 4.71 -5.29 17.03
CA PHE A 116 3.57 -6.13 17.42
C PHE A 116 3.48 -6.35 18.93
N GLY A 117 4.59 -6.15 19.65
CA GLY A 117 4.65 -6.20 21.12
C GLY A 117 4.10 -4.95 21.79
N MET A 118 3.98 -3.84 21.06
CA MET A 118 3.32 -2.63 21.55
C MET A 118 1.82 -2.85 21.81
N GLN A 119 1.20 -3.85 21.17
CA GLN A 119 -0.24 -4.08 21.22
C GLN A 119 -0.59 -5.02 22.39
N ARG A 120 -1.15 -4.49 23.46
CA ARG A 120 -1.53 -5.19 24.71
C ARG A 120 -2.91 -5.85 24.58
N ASN A 121 -3.88 -5.22 23.92
CA ASN A 121 -5.23 -5.80 23.77
C ASN A 121 -5.26 -6.87 22.66
N PRO A 122 -5.82 -8.08 22.92
CA PRO A 122 -5.93 -9.15 21.93
C PRO A 122 -6.65 -8.74 20.63
N ILE A 123 -7.69 -7.90 20.73
CA ILE A 123 -8.44 -7.38 19.58
C ILE A 123 -7.54 -6.46 18.75
N CYS A 124 -6.82 -5.56 19.42
CA CYS A 124 -5.90 -4.61 18.81
C CYS A 124 -4.75 -5.33 18.08
N LYS A 125 -4.20 -6.39 18.70
CA LYS A 125 -3.21 -7.29 18.09
C LYS A 125 -3.76 -8.06 16.89
N TRP A 126 -5.01 -8.52 16.95
CA TRP A 126 -5.64 -9.22 15.83
C TRP A 126 -5.90 -8.28 14.64
N ILE A 127 -6.41 -7.08 14.89
CA ILE A 127 -6.67 -6.06 13.85
C ILE A 127 -5.37 -5.65 13.16
N THR A 128 -4.30 -5.42 13.92
CA THR A 128 -3.02 -4.95 13.37
C THR A 128 -2.19 -6.08 12.74
N GLY A 129 -2.20 -7.27 13.35
CA GLY A 129 -1.25 -8.34 13.08
C GLY A 129 -1.81 -9.58 12.38
N SER A 130 -3.12 -9.78 12.26
CA SER A 130 -3.64 -11.01 11.63
C SER A 130 -3.29 -11.08 10.13
N LYS A 131 -3.02 -12.30 9.64
CA LYS A 131 -2.77 -12.55 8.21
C LYS A 131 -3.99 -12.15 7.36
N PHE A 132 -5.19 -12.40 7.88
CA PHE A 132 -6.45 -12.05 7.25
C PHE A 132 -6.53 -10.54 6.98
N MET A 133 -6.34 -9.69 7.99
CA MET A 133 -6.40 -8.23 7.84
C MET A 133 -5.32 -7.68 6.91
N ARG A 134 -4.13 -8.32 6.90
CA ARG A 134 -3.03 -7.94 5.99
C ARG A 134 -3.34 -8.26 4.53
N ILE A 135 -3.76 -9.50 4.27
CA ILE A 135 -4.03 -9.97 2.91
C ILE A 135 -5.26 -9.26 2.33
N THR A 136 -6.35 -9.16 3.09
CA THR A 136 -7.57 -8.48 2.62
C THR A 136 -7.31 -7.02 2.26
N TYR A 137 -6.59 -6.28 3.11
CA TYR A 137 -6.17 -4.92 2.80
C TYR A 137 -5.30 -4.84 1.54
N ALA A 138 -4.27 -5.68 1.44
CA ALA A 138 -3.36 -5.69 0.30
C ALA A 138 -4.11 -6.00 -1.00
N VAL A 139 -4.93 -7.05 -1.02
CA VAL A 139 -5.73 -7.46 -2.18
C VAL A 139 -6.73 -6.38 -2.56
N ALA A 140 -7.48 -5.81 -1.61
CA ALA A 140 -8.45 -4.76 -1.90
C ALA A 140 -7.78 -3.53 -2.54
N LYS A 141 -6.63 -3.09 -2.02
CA LYS A 141 -5.85 -1.99 -2.57
C LYS A 141 -5.35 -2.29 -3.99
N VAL A 142 -4.72 -3.44 -4.19
CA VAL A 142 -4.15 -3.80 -5.49
C VAL A 142 -5.22 -3.95 -6.56
N LEU A 143 -6.34 -4.61 -6.22
CA LEU A 143 -7.48 -4.72 -7.11
C LEU A 143 -8.09 -3.35 -7.41
N ALA A 144 -8.21 -2.46 -6.41
CA ALA A 144 -8.68 -1.09 -6.66
C ALA A 144 -7.79 -0.38 -7.70
N PHE A 145 -6.46 -0.46 -7.56
CA PHE A 145 -5.54 0.17 -8.49
C PHE A 145 -5.66 -0.38 -9.92
N ILE A 146 -5.65 -1.71 -10.06
CA ILE A 146 -5.77 -2.36 -11.37
C ILE A 146 -7.11 -2.04 -12.02
N VAL A 147 -8.21 -2.18 -11.27
CA VAL A 147 -9.57 -1.98 -11.81
C VAL A 147 -9.81 -0.52 -12.19
N ILE A 148 -9.31 0.45 -11.40
CA ILE A 148 -9.43 1.88 -11.73
C ILE A 148 -8.65 2.21 -13.01
N ILE A 149 -7.42 1.74 -13.15
CA ILE A 149 -6.63 1.95 -14.39
C ILE A 149 -7.35 1.28 -15.57
N ALA A 150 -7.89 0.08 -15.37
CA ALA A 150 -8.60 -0.65 -16.42
C ALA A 150 -9.86 0.08 -16.88
N ALA A 151 -10.62 0.67 -15.95
CA ALA A 151 -11.80 1.47 -16.25
C ALA A 151 -11.49 2.69 -17.14
N LYS A 152 -10.23 3.16 -17.16
CA LYS A 152 -9.78 4.31 -17.93
C LYS A 152 -9.10 3.93 -19.25
N VAL A 153 -8.96 2.64 -19.54
CA VAL A 153 -8.55 2.18 -20.87
C VAL A 153 -9.61 2.65 -21.89
N PRO A 154 -9.21 3.27 -23.01
CA PRO A 154 -10.12 3.65 -24.08
C PRO A 154 -10.92 2.46 -24.63
N ASN A 155 -12.20 2.68 -24.94
CA ASN A 155 -13.09 1.69 -25.57
C ASN A 155 -13.36 0.40 -24.78
N ILE A 156 -13.21 0.39 -23.44
CA ILE A 156 -13.66 -0.78 -22.69
C ILE A 156 -15.19 -0.84 -22.60
N PRO A 157 -15.79 -2.03 -22.71
CA PRO A 157 -17.21 -2.19 -22.44
C PRO A 157 -17.52 -1.92 -20.97
N ASN A 158 -18.64 -1.23 -20.71
CA ASN A 158 -19.15 -0.94 -19.36
C ASN A 158 -18.14 -0.22 -18.43
N ALA A 159 -17.38 0.75 -18.97
CA ALA A 159 -16.36 1.49 -18.23
C ALA A 159 -16.86 2.07 -16.89
N ASP A 160 -18.09 2.59 -16.85
CA ASP A 160 -18.70 3.12 -15.62
C ASP A 160 -18.86 2.06 -14.52
N VAL A 161 -19.32 0.86 -14.89
CA VAL A 161 -19.49 -0.25 -13.94
C VAL A 161 -18.13 -0.70 -13.42
N VAL A 162 -17.13 -0.83 -14.30
CA VAL A 162 -15.76 -1.20 -13.91
C VAL A 162 -15.18 -0.14 -12.96
N TYR A 163 -15.39 1.15 -13.25
CA TYR A 163 -14.98 2.25 -12.39
C TYR A 163 -15.65 2.18 -11.01
N HIS A 164 -16.97 1.96 -10.94
CA HIS A 164 -17.69 1.85 -9.67
C HIS A 164 -17.19 0.66 -8.84
N VAL A 165 -16.89 -0.48 -9.46
CA VAL A 165 -16.26 -1.62 -8.77
C VAL A 165 -14.89 -1.23 -8.21
N GLY A 166 -14.06 -0.54 -9.01
CA GLY A 166 -12.76 -0.03 -8.56
C GLY A 166 -12.87 0.95 -7.40
N TYR A 167 -13.86 1.85 -7.45
CA TYR A 167 -14.15 2.82 -6.40
C TYR A 167 -14.59 2.14 -5.09
N LEU A 168 -15.47 1.14 -5.16
CA LEU A 168 -15.88 0.35 -4.00
C LEU A 168 -14.71 -0.39 -3.37
N LEU A 169 -13.84 -0.99 -4.19
CA LEU A 169 -12.61 -1.63 -3.71
C LEU A 169 -11.67 -0.61 -3.04
N ALA A 170 -11.55 0.59 -3.59
CA ALA A 170 -10.78 1.67 -2.99
C ALA A 170 -11.36 2.08 -1.63
N LEU A 171 -12.68 2.20 -1.52
CA LEU A 171 -13.36 2.50 -0.25
C LEU A 171 -13.07 1.42 0.79
N ILE A 172 -13.21 0.15 0.41
CA ILE A 172 -12.90 -1.00 1.28
C ILE A 172 -11.43 -0.89 1.73
N ALA A 173 -10.49 -0.67 0.80
CA ALA A 173 -9.07 -0.54 1.12
C ALA A 173 -8.80 0.58 2.13
N ILE A 174 -9.40 1.77 1.96
CA ILE A 174 -9.30 2.88 2.91
C ILE A 174 -9.90 2.53 4.27
N VAL A 175 -11.07 1.90 4.32
CA VAL A 175 -11.69 1.49 5.59
C VAL A 175 -10.75 0.54 6.33
N PHE A 176 -10.21 -0.47 5.66
CA PHE A 176 -9.21 -1.37 6.25
C PHE A 176 -7.93 -0.63 6.68
N CYS A 177 -7.46 0.33 5.88
CA CYS A 177 -6.33 1.20 6.19
C CYS A 177 -6.53 1.93 7.53
N VAL A 178 -7.68 2.56 7.73
CA VAL A 178 -8.02 3.28 8.97
C VAL A 178 -8.20 2.31 10.13
N VAL A 179 -9.02 1.26 9.96
CA VAL A 179 -9.29 0.27 11.01
C VAL A 179 -8.01 -0.37 11.52
N ARG A 180 -7.05 -0.65 10.65
CA ARG A 180 -5.74 -1.20 11.03
C ARG A 180 -4.80 -0.18 11.68
N GLY A 181 -5.01 1.11 11.44
CA GLY A 181 -4.25 2.19 12.06
C GLY A 181 -4.71 2.53 13.48
N LEU A 182 -6.01 2.44 13.75
CA LEU A 182 -6.62 2.81 15.04
C LEU A 182 -5.94 2.18 16.26
N PRO A 183 -5.65 0.87 16.30
CA PRO A 183 -5.05 0.25 17.48
C PRO A 183 -3.65 0.78 17.82
N VAL A 184 -2.90 1.24 16.81
CA VAL A 184 -1.58 1.85 17.02
C VAL A 184 -1.72 3.17 17.77
N VAL A 185 -2.72 3.97 17.42
CA VAL A 185 -2.98 5.28 18.03
C VAL A 185 -3.59 5.13 19.43
N ILE A 186 -4.56 4.22 19.59
CA ILE A 186 -5.25 4.00 20.86
C ILE A 186 -4.26 3.57 21.95
N GLU A 187 -3.37 2.64 21.62
CA GLU A 187 -2.41 2.12 22.59
C GLU A 187 -1.11 2.94 22.64
N ALA A 188 -0.95 3.96 21.79
CA ALA A 188 0.22 4.84 21.78
C ALA A 188 0.44 5.47 23.15
N LYS A 189 -0.62 5.96 23.82
CA LYS A 189 -0.51 6.60 25.13
C LYS A 189 -0.04 5.62 26.21
N ALA A 190 -0.48 4.38 26.16
CA ALA A 190 -0.10 3.34 27.14
C ALA A 190 1.33 2.81 26.92
N VAL A 191 1.92 3.07 25.76
CA VAL A 191 3.25 2.61 25.36
C VAL A 191 4.29 3.74 25.46
N LEU A 192 3.90 4.96 25.08
CA LEU A 192 4.77 6.12 25.05
C LEU A 192 4.65 7.00 26.30
N GLY A 193 3.52 6.94 27.00
CA GLY A 193 3.35 7.57 28.30
C GLY A 193 4.01 6.74 29.39
N ASP A 194 5.23 7.13 29.76
CA ASP A 194 5.81 7.01 31.10
C ASP A 194 7.12 7.83 31.09
N GLU A 195 6.97 9.13 31.38
CA GLU A 195 7.92 9.97 32.12
C GLU A 195 7.07 11.02 32.87
N GLN A 196 6.55 10.62 34.03
CA GLN A 196 6.34 11.51 35.18
C GLN A 196 6.98 10.84 36.40
#